data_AF-A0A7C1CB50-F1
#
_entry.id   AF-A0A7C1CB50-F1
#
_cell.length_a   1.000
_cell.length_b   1.000
_cell.length_c   1.000
_cell.angle_alpha   90.00
_cell.angle_beta   90.00
_cell.angle_gamma   90.00
#
_symmetry.space_group_name_H-M   'P 1'
#
loop_
_entity.id
_entity.type
_entity.pdbx_description
1 polymer ?
#
loop_
_entity_poly.entity_id
_entity_poly.type
_entity_poly.pdbx_seq_one_letter_code
_entity_poly.pdbx_strand_id
1 'polypeptide(L)'
;MSDEKQYLEVIQKLISSTYRFSTGSPDSKDIEETTLAEIRERLPELRHMDDEELSQLVADAINYAMEKLCTVAEYSTRWGTRKASVSIQRPGYSREFGWMKCYRPEIGEFHIVFDEDSNYDAGVFYHSYSLTKNPIEAKSDFFDIKREVKEIVV
;
A
#
# COMPACT_ATOMS: atom_id res chain seq x y z
N MET A 1 -20.23 14.01 -6.94
CA MET A 1 -18.80 14.12 -7.31
C MET A 1 -18.44 12.86 -8.07
N SER A 2 -17.60 12.88 -9.10
CA SER A 2 -17.13 11.60 -9.66
C SER A 2 -16.25 10.91 -8.62
N ASP A 3 -16.40 9.59 -8.48
CA ASP A 3 -15.61 8.78 -7.54
C ASP A 3 -14.10 9.03 -7.73
N GLU A 4 -13.66 9.24 -8.98
CA GLU A 4 -12.28 9.65 -9.31
C GLU A 4 -11.82 10.91 -8.55
N LYS A 5 -12.64 11.97 -8.48
CA LYS A 5 -12.21 13.20 -7.81
C LYS A 5 -12.02 12.97 -6.31
N GLN A 6 -12.92 12.21 -5.70
CA GLN A 6 -12.82 11.85 -4.29
C GLN A 6 -11.57 10.99 -4.03
N TYR A 7 -11.29 10.00 -4.88
CA TYR A 7 -10.09 9.16 -4.75
C TYR A 7 -8.80 9.97 -4.87
N LEU A 8 -8.73 10.92 -5.80
CA LEU A 8 -7.56 11.79 -5.93
C LEU A 8 -7.36 12.68 -4.70
N GLU A 9 -8.44 13.23 -4.13
CA GLU A 9 -8.40 14.02 -2.89
C GLU A 9 -7.93 13.17 -1.68
N VAL A 10 -8.43 11.94 -1.57
CA VAL A 10 -7.98 10.96 -0.57
C VAL A 10 -6.49 10.70 -0.72
N ILE A 11 -6.03 10.30 -1.91
CA ILE A 11 -4.62 9.96 -2.16
C ILE A 11 -3.69 11.13 -1.85
N GLN A 12 -4.06 12.34 -2.25
CA GLN A 12 -3.25 13.52 -1.97
C GLN A 12 -3.00 13.73 -0.48
N LYS A 13 -3.99 13.44 0.38
CA LYS A 13 -3.91 13.59 1.84
C LYS A 13 -3.24 12.40 2.53
N LEU A 14 -3.32 11.22 1.92
CA LEU A 14 -2.70 10.01 2.45
C LEU A 14 -1.18 9.95 2.22
N ILE A 15 -0.65 10.70 1.25
CA ILE A 15 0.81 10.79 1.00
C ILE A 15 1.58 11.17 2.28
N SER A 16 2.78 10.58 2.40
CA SER A 16 3.69 10.67 3.54
C SER A 16 3.22 9.87 4.76
N SER A 17 2.67 8.68 4.55
CA SER A 17 2.47 7.68 5.61
C SER A 17 2.31 6.25 5.09
N THR A 18 2.12 5.32 6.03
CA THR A 18 1.88 3.90 5.81
C THR A 18 0.52 3.50 6.38
N TYR A 19 -0.32 2.87 5.57
CA TYR A 19 -1.63 2.37 5.98
C TYR A 19 -1.65 0.86 5.93
N ARG A 20 -2.16 0.23 6.99
CA ARG A 20 -2.16 -1.22 7.16
C ARG A 20 -3.57 -1.73 7.41
N PHE A 21 -3.95 -2.74 6.65
CA PHE A 21 -5.22 -3.43 6.77
C PHE A 21 -4.94 -4.89 7.01
N SER A 22 -5.63 -5.50 7.97
CA SER A 22 -5.42 -6.91 8.27
C SER A 22 -6.72 -7.56 8.71
N THR A 23 -6.89 -8.84 8.36
CA THR A 23 -7.97 -9.68 8.86
C THR A 23 -7.44 -11.05 9.26
N GLY A 24 -8.15 -11.73 10.16
CA GLY A 24 -7.86 -13.11 10.56
C GLY A 24 -6.69 -13.31 11.54
N SER A 25 -5.96 -12.25 11.91
CA SER A 25 -4.88 -12.32 12.91
C SER A 25 -5.31 -11.74 14.26
N PRO A 26 -4.68 -12.14 15.39
CA PRO A 26 -4.96 -11.57 16.70
C PRO A 26 -4.78 -10.04 16.76
N ASP A 27 -3.84 -9.51 15.97
CA ASP A 27 -3.47 -8.09 15.97
C ASP A 27 -4.28 -7.26 14.95
N SER A 28 -5.14 -7.91 14.14
CA SER A 28 -5.84 -7.26 13.04
C SER A 28 -6.68 -6.06 13.48
N LYS A 29 -7.35 -6.17 14.63
CA LYS A 29 -8.17 -5.09 15.18
C LYS A 29 -7.34 -3.88 15.59
N ASP A 30 -6.21 -4.09 16.27
CA ASP A 30 -5.34 -3.00 16.71
C ASP A 30 -4.67 -2.30 15.52
N ILE A 31 -4.31 -3.07 14.50
CA ILE A 31 -3.79 -2.55 13.22
C ILE A 31 -4.85 -1.67 12.55
N GLU A 32 -6.08 -2.16 12.43
CA GLU A 32 -7.19 -1.44 11.80
C GLU A 32 -7.55 -0.15 12.56
N GLU A 33 -7.71 -0.22 13.89
CA GLU A 33 -8.01 0.95 14.72
C GLU A 33 -6.92 2.04 14.61
N THR A 34 -5.65 1.64 14.62
CA THR A 34 -4.52 2.58 14.46
C THR A 34 -4.51 3.22 13.09
N THR A 35 -4.69 2.43 12.03
CA THR A 35 -4.75 2.91 10.64
C THR A 35 -5.92 3.87 10.45
N LEU A 36 -7.11 3.53 10.93
CA LEU A 36 -8.30 4.38 10.81
C LEU A 36 -8.19 5.67 11.62
N ALA A 37 -7.56 5.64 12.80
CA ALA A 37 -7.28 6.85 13.57
C ALA A 37 -6.39 7.82 12.77
N GLU A 38 -5.30 7.34 12.17
CA GLU A 38 -4.43 8.17 11.34
C GLU A 38 -5.16 8.71 10.09
N ILE A 39 -5.92 7.86 9.41
CA ILE A 39 -6.74 8.27 8.25
C ILE A 39 -7.68 9.41 8.66
N ARG A 40 -8.35 9.31 9.81
CA ARG A 40 -9.26 10.36 10.34
C ARG A 40 -8.55 11.65 10.74
N GLU A 41 -7.28 11.58 11.13
CA GLU A 41 -6.46 12.77 11.36
C GLU A 41 -6.17 13.52 10.06
N ARG A 42 -5.86 12.77 8.99
CA ARG A 42 -5.52 13.31 7.66
C ARG A 42 -6.73 13.73 6.83
N LEU A 43 -7.85 13.04 7.00
CA LEU A 43 -9.11 13.25 6.30
C LEU A 43 -10.21 13.63 7.30
N PRO A 44 -10.11 14.82 7.95
CA PRO A 44 -11.05 15.23 8.98
C PRO A 44 -12.49 15.31 8.47
N GLU A 45 -12.69 15.57 7.18
CA GLU A 45 -14.01 15.59 6.55
C GLU A 45 -14.69 14.21 6.53
N LEU A 46 -13.94 13.11 6.59
CA LEU A 46 -14.46 11.74 6.56
C LEU A 46 -14.64 11.13 7.95
N ARG A 47 -14.40 11.89 9.04
CA ARG A 47 -14.50 11.40 10.43
C ARG A 47 -15.86 10.83 10.82
N HIS A 48 -16.91 11.23 10.11
CA HIS A 48 -18.29 10.82 10.36
C HIS A 48 -18.65 9.49 9.70
N MET A 49 -17.81 8.97 8.80
CA MET A 49 -17.99 7.67 8.17
C MET A 49 -17.70 6.58 9.20
N ASP A 50 -18.44 5.47 9.10
CA ASP A 50 -18.13 4.28 9.88
C ASP A 50 -16.79 3.66 9.43
N ASP A 51 -16.26 2.77 10.28
CA ASP A 51 -14.95 2.18 10.09
C ASP A 51 -14.86 1.35 8.80
N GLU A 52 -15.91 0.60 8.47
CA GLU A 52 -15.96 -0.26 7.29
C GLU A 52 -16.02 0.58 6.00
N GLU A 53 -16.90 1.58 5.95
CA GLU A 53 -17.00 2.52 4.83
C GLU A 53 -15.68 3.30 4.61
N LEU A 54 -15.05 3.77 5.69
CA LEU A 54 -13.79 4.51 5.60
C LEU A 54 -12.63 3.62 5.12
N SER A 55 -12.54 2.41 5.67
CA SER A 55 -11.55 1.40 5.28
C SER A 55 -11.68 1.07 3.79
N GLN A 56 -12.90 0.78 3.34
CA GLN A 56 -13.20 0.46 1.95
C GLN A 56 -12.87 1.63 1.00
N LEU A 57 -13.29 2.85 1.35
CA LEU A 57 -12.99 4.05 0.55
C LEU A 57 -11.49 4.28 0.37
N VAL A 58 -10.70 4.10 1.44
CA VAL A 58 -9.24 4.26 1.37
C VAL A 58 -8.60 3.15 0.54
N ALA A 59 -9.01 1.89 0.73
CA ALA A 59 -8.52 0.78 -0.06
C ALA A 59 -8.82 0.98 -1.56
N ASP A 60 -10.04 1.39 -1.90
CA ASP A 60 -10.44 1.66 -3.29
C ASP A 60 -9.69 2.84 -3.90
N ALA A 61 -9.43 3.90 -3.13
CA ALA A 61 -8.65 5.04 -3.60
C ALA A 61 -7.18 4.64 -3.88
N ILE A 62 -6.57 3.80 -3.03
CA ILE A 62 -5.21 3.29 -3.22
C ILE A 62 -5.15 2.38 -4.44
N ASN A 63 -6.09 1.44 -4.57
CA ASN A 63 -6.20 0.56 -5.74
C ASN A 63 -6.39 1.36 -7.02
N TYR A 64 -7.28 2.36 -7.02
CA TYR A 64 -7.46 3.27 -8.14
C TYR A 64 -6.14 3.96 -8.52
N ALA A 65 -5.38 4.48 -7.54
CA ALA A 65 -4.10 5.11 -7.80
C ALA A 65 -3.10 4.13 -8.43
N MET A 66 -2.94 2.94 -7.84
CA MET A 66 -2.04 1.90 -8.34
C MET A 66 -2.38 1.47 -9.78
N GLU A 67 -3.67 1.34 -10.12
CA GLU A 67 -4.09 0.92 -11.45
C GLU A 67 -4.03 2.02 -12.51
N LYS A 68 -4.38 3.26 -12.14
CA LYS A 68 -4.61 4.35 -13.12
C LYS A 68 -3.48 5.36 -13.20
N LEU A 69 -2.73 5.55 -12.11
CA LEU A 69 -1.75 6.62 -11.99
C LEU A 69 -0.32 6.11 -11.98
N CYS A 70 -0.13 4.81 -11.77
CA CYS A 70 1.17 4.25 -11.44
C CYS A 70 1.69 3.29 -12.50
N THR A 71 3.01 3.14 -12.50
CA THR A 71 3.76 2.10 -13.21
C THR A 71 4.73 1.45 -12.24
N VAL A 72 5.05 0.18 -12.44
CA VAL A 72 6.03 -0.52 -11.59
C VAL A 72 7.38 0.19 -11.70
N ALA A 73 7.95 0.59 -10.57
CA ALA A 73 9.23 1.25 -10.52
C ALA A 73 10.36 0.30 -10.94
N GLU A 74 11.44 0.88 -11.41
CA GLU A 74 12.62 0.16 -11.88
C GLU A 74 13.85 0.56 -11.08
N TYR A 75 14.73 -0.41 -10.81
CA TYR A 75 16.01 -0.16 -10.16
C TYR A 75 17.17 -0.78 -10.92
N SER A 76 18.28 -0.06 -10.94
CA SER A 76 19.51 -0.50 -11.57
C SER A 76 20.21 -1.59 -10.75
N THR A 77 20.74 -2.59 -11.45
CA THR A 77 21.60 -3.64 -10.90
C THR A 77 22.86 -3.76 -11.74
N ARG A 78 23.86 -4.51 -11.28
CA ARG A 78 25.05 -4.85 -12.08
C ARG A 78 24.74 -5.58 -13.40
N TRP A 79 23.54 -6.13 -13.52
CA TRP A 79 23.08 -6.90 -14.68
C TRP A 79 22.03 -6.15 -15.52
N GLY A 80 21.86 -4.85 -15.29
CA GLY A 80 20.84 -4.02 -15.95
C GLY A 80 19.68 -3.66 -15.03
N THR A 81 18.60 -3.18 -15.63
CA THR A 81 17.42 -2.67 -14.92
C THR A 81 16.45 -3.79 -14.57
N ARG A 82 15.89 -3.75 -13.35
CA ARG A 82 14.89 -4.72 -12.87
C ARG A 82 13.65 -4.01 -12.38
N LYS A 83 12.50 -4.63 -12.58
CA LYS A 83 11.22 -4.21 -11.99
C LYS A 83 11.24 -4.44 -10.47
N ALA A 84 10.71 -3.48 -9.73
CA ALA A 84 10.52 -3.54 -8.29
C ALA A 84 9.16 -4.15 -7.95
N SER A 85 8.92 -5.39 -8.40
CA SER A 85 7.74 -6.17 -8.03
C SER A 85 8.16 -7.63 -7.88
N VAL A 86 7.65 -8.27 -6.84
CA VAL A 86 7.92 -9.66 -6.49
C VAL A 86 6.61 -10.31 -6.11
N SER A 87 6.32 -11.46 -6.71
CA SER A 87 5.17 -12.29 -6.38
C SER A 87 5.67 -13.67 -5.97
N ILE A 88 5.16 -14.17 -4.84
CA ILE A 88 5.47 -15.47 -4.26
C ILE A 88 4.16 -16.23 -4.14
N GLN A 89 4.05 -17.35 -4.86
CA GLN A 89 2.89 -18.23 -4.78
C GLN A 89 3.30 -19.60 -4.24
N ARG A 90 2.60 -20.07 -3.21
CA ARG A 90 2.72 -21.41 -2.63
C ARG A 90 1.31 -21.98 -2.37
N PRO A 91 1.15 -23.30 -2.16
CA PRO A 91 -0.12 -23.83 -1.69
C PRO A 91 -0.52 -23.16 -0.36
N GLY A 92 -1.74 -22.63 -0.27
CA GLY A 92 -2.25 -21.98 0.95
C GLY A 92 -1.67 -20.60 1.27
N TYR A 93 -0.72 -20.10 0.47
CA TYR A 93 0.01 -18.85 0.76
C TYR A 93 0.33 -18.05 -0.51
N SER A 94 0.10 -16.75 -0.47
CA SER A 94 0.61 -15.81 -1.47
C SER A 94 1.16 -14.56 -0.80
N ARG A 95 2.23 -14.01 -1.37
CA ARG A 95 2.68 -12.67 -1.04
C ARG A 95 3.07 -11.91 -2.28
N GLU A 96 2.59 -10.69 -2.43
CA GLU A 96 2.98 -9.77 -3.48
C GLU A 96 3.44 -8.45 -2.87
N PHE A 97 4.60 -7.97 -3.29
CA PHE A 97 5.08 -6.66 -2.85
C PHE A 97 5.81 -5.95 -3.98
N GLY A 98 5.76 -4.63 -3.95
CA GLY A 98 6.36 -3.84 -5.01
C GLY A 98 6.46 -2.37 -4.69
N TRP A 99 7.22 -1.68 -5.53
CA TRP A 99 7.36 -0.23 -5.55
C TRP A 99 6.79 0.28 -6.86
N MET A 100 5.82 1.17 -6.74
CA MET A 100 5.10 1.82 -7.82
C MET A 100 5.53 3.29 -7.90
N LYS A 101 5.76 3.77 -9.13
CA LYS A 101 5.97 5.18 -9.43
C LYS A 101 4.70 5.75 -10.05
N CYS A 102 4.16 6.79 -9.43
CA CYS A 102 2.87 7.37 -9.74
C CYS A 102 3.00 8.83 -10.15
N TYR A 103 2.11 9.29 -11.03
CA TYR A 103 2.06 10.69 -11.43
C TYR A 103 0.65 11.14 -11.76
N ARG A 104 0.27 12.30 -11.23
CA ARG A 104 -0.94 13.03 -11.63
C ARG A 104 -0.66 14.54 -11.56
N PRO A 105 -1.06 15.37 -12.54
CA PRO A 105 -0.72 16.80 -12.56
C PRO A 105 -1.06 17.55 -11.27
N GLU A 106 -2.19 17.24 -10.64
CA GLU A 106 -2.65 17.92 -9.42
C GLU A 106 -1.89 17.49 -8.15
N ILE A 107 -1.32 16.27 -8.14
CA ILE A 107 -0.64 15.68 -6.98
C ILE A 107 0.89 15.80 -7.08
N GLY A 108 1.40 15.77 -8.31
CA GLY A 108 2.81 15.61 -8.64
C GLY A 108 3.24 14.15 -8.75
N GLU A 109 4.55 13.92 -8.80
CA GLU A 109 5.14 12.59 -8.68
C GLU A 109 5.07 12.11 -7.22
N PHE A 110 4.69 10.85 -7.04
CA PHE A 110 4.70 10.17 -5.76
C PHE A 110 4.91 8.67 -5.98
N HIS A 111 5.11 7.94 -4.89
CA HIS A 111 5.40 6.52 -4.88
C HIS A 111 4.46 5.80 -3.94
N ILE A 112 4.10 4.58 -4.31
CA ILE A 112 3.39 3.64 -3.45
C ILE A 112 4.27 2.40 -3.32
N VAL A 113 4.62 2.02 -2.10
CA VAL A 113 5.23 0.72 -1.80
C VAL A 113 4.17 -0.14 -1.15
N PHE A 114 3.86 -1.27 -1.76
CA PHE A 114 2.82 -2.18 -1.28
C PHE A 114 3.43 -3.51 -0.83
N ASP A 115 2.80 -4.13 0.16
CA ASP A 115 3.09 -5.48 0.64
C ASP A 115 1.78 -6.16 1.04
N GLU A 116 1.42 -7.19 0.29
CA GLU A 116 0.18 -7.95 0.42
C GLU A 116 0.55 -9.39 0.73
N ASP A 117 0.22 -9.85 1.93
CA ASP A 117 0.49 -11.21 2.42
C ASP A 117 -0.83 -11.89 2.75
N SER A 118 -1.04 -13.11 2.23
CA SER A 118 -2.24 -13.89 2.43
C SER A 118 -1.89 -15.34 2.79
N ASN A 119 -2.40 -15.81 3.92
CA ASN A 119 -2.42 -17.21 4.30
C ASN A 119 -3.86 -17.71 4.28
N TYR A 120 -4.26 -18.29 3.15
CA TYR A 120 -5.62 -18.75 2.89
C TYR A 120 -6.03 -19.90 3.81
N ASP A 121 -5.09 -20.76 4.18
CA ASP A 121 -5.35 -21.89 5.08
C ASP A 121 -5.73 -21.43 6.49
N ALA A 122 -5.19 -20.27 6.91
CA ALA A 122 -5.47 -19.64 8.19
C ALA A 122 -6.55 -18.55 8.11
N GLY A 123 -7.02 -18.20 6.90
CA GLY A 123 -7.93 -17.07 6.69
C GLY A 123 -7.34 -15.71 7.08
N VAL A 124 -6.01 -15.56 6.95
CA VAL A 124 -5.28 -14.34 7.33
C VAL A 124 -4.93 -13.54 6.07
N PHE A 125 -5.23 -12.25 6.11
CA PHE A 125 -4.87 -11.30 5.06
C PHE A 125 -4.21 -10.08 5.68
N TYR A 126 -3.18 -9.56 5.03
CA TYR A 126 -2.46 -8.36 5.43
C TYR A 126 -2.12 -7.55 4.19
N HIS A 127 -2.43 -6.26 4.23
CA HIS A 127 -2.13 -5.30 3.17
C HIS A 127 -1.49 -4.07 3.80
N SER A 128 -0.33 -3.66 3.30
CA SER A 128 0.38 -2.47 3.75
C SER A 128 0.72 -1.59 2.55
N TYR A 129 0.42 -0.30 2.64
CA TYR A 129 0.68 0.68 1.59
C TYR A 129 1.42 1.88 2.18
N SER A 130 2.69 2.08 1.80
CA SER A 130 3.47 3.28 2.10
C SER A 130 3.39 4.25 0.93
N LEU A 131 2.86 5.44 1.15
CA LEU A 131 2.76 6.51 0.15
C LEU A 131 3.77 7.60 0.48
N THR A 132 4.64 7.98 -0.47
CA THR A 132 5.64 9.05 -0.24
C THR A 132 5.98 9.81 -1.52
N LYS A 133 6.37 11.08 -1.39
CA LYS A 133 6.99 11.87 -2.47
C LYS A 133 8.50 11.64 -2.58
N ASN A 134 9.10 10.95 -1.63
CA ASN A 134 10.54 10.73 -1.58
C ASN A 134 10.92 9.39 -2.25
N PRO A 135 11.57 9.40 -3.42
CA PRO A 135 11.97 8.17 -4.11
C PRO A 135 13.01 7.36 -3.35
N ILE A 136 13.82 8.00 -2.48
CA ILE A 136 14.84 7.32 -1.69
C ILE A 136 14.18 6.49 -0.58
N GLU A 137 13.17 7.07 0.09
CA GLU A 137 12.36 6.40 1.10
C GLU A 137 11.63 5.20 0.49
N ALA A 138 10.88 5.41 -0.60
CA ALA A 138 10.16 4.34 -1.28
C ALA A 138 11.07 3.21 -1.75
N LYS A 139 12.27 3.54 -2.23
CA LYS A 139 13.28 2.54 -2.59
C LYS A 139 13.76 1.78 -1.35
N SER A 140 14.01 2.45 -0.23
CA SER A 140 14.43 1.81 1.02
C SER A 140 13.39 0.82 1.49
N ASP A 141 12.13 1.26 1.61
CA ASP A 141 11.00 0.45 2.08
C ASP A 141 10.88 -0.85 1.25
N PHE A 142 10.95 -0.74 -0.07
CA PHE A 142 10.92 -1.91 -0.96
C PHE A 142 12.07 -2.89 -0.69
N PHE A 143 13.28 -2.39 -0.44
CA PHE A 143 14.43 -3.25 -0.16
C PHE A 143 14.43 -3.81 1.25
N ASP A 144 13.77 -3.16 2.21
CA ASP A 144 13.56 -3.67 3.56
C ASP A 144 12.56 -4.83 3.53
N ILE A 145 11.39 -4.67 2.89
CA ILE A 145 10.44 -5.79 2.67
C ILE A 145 11.12 -6.96 1.97
N LYS A 146 11.87 -6.67 0.89
CA LYS A 146 12.60 -7.71 0.15
C LYS A 146 13.64 -8.46 1.00
N ARG A 147 14.21 -7.81 2.02
CA ARG A 147 15.18 -8.43 2.93
C ARG A 147 14.47 -9.35 3.90
N GLU A 148 13.38 -8.90 4.52
CA GLU A 148 12.54 -9.70 5.41
C GLU A 148 12.06 -10.98 4.72
N VAL A 149 11.56 -10.86 3.48
CA VAL A 149 11.10 -12.02 2.71
C VAL A 149 12.24 -13.01 2.42
N LYS A 150 13.45 -12.54 2.16
CA LYS A 150 14.60 -13.45 1.98
C LYS A 150 14.92 -14.21 3.26
N GLU A 151 14.78 -13.58 4.42
CA GLU A 151 15.04 -14.24 5.71
C GLU A 151 13.98 -15.30 6.04
N ILE A 152 12.75 -15.13 5.55
CA ILE A 152 11.64 -16.10 5.73
C ILE A 152 11.76 -17.31 4.75
N VAL A 153 12.43 -17.13 3.61
CA VAL A 153 12.47 -18.12 2.51
C VAL A 153 13.77 -18.97 2.51
N VAL A 154 14.62 -18.85 3.52
CA VAL A 154 15.86 -19.66 3.69
C VAL A 154 15.61 -20.90 4.54
#